data_AF-A0A4V2B0N8-F1
#
_entry.id   AF-A0A4V2B0N8-F1
#
_cell.length_a   1.000
_cell.length_b   1.000
_cell.length_c   1.000
_cell.angle_alpha   90.00
_cell.angle_beta   90.00
_cell.angle_gamma   90.00
#
_symmetry.space_group_name_H-M   'P 1'
#
loop_
_entity.id
_entity.type
_entity.pdbx_description
1 polymer ?
#
loop_
_entity_poly.entity_id
_entity_poly.type
_entity_poly.pdbx_seq_one_letter_code
_entity_poly.pdbx_strand_id
1 'polypeptide(L)'
;MRFHVRDTSVLALCKLFSRYETELWQVSDTFIDGYFSASSFIRALGDRKVVDGLQSWEGVKAVLERSLQLLLDASRSDERYPGYKELLAAVPGTWALLATRFGADVVDTLLPAARSKEPNLYEAALRVALNTQVRARFPEASKRIETVRSEAPRRIDPRNERLKKKKPGR
;
A
#
# COMPACT_ATOMS: atom_id res chain seq x y z
N MET A 1 28.41 -8.36 9.25
CA MET A 1 27.13 -7.88 8.67
C MET A 1 26.29 -9.10 8.33
N ARG A 2 25.12 -9.30 8.96
CA ARG A 2 24.18 -10.36 8.58
C ARG A 2 23.13 -9.71 7.68
N PHE A 3 23.26 -9.86 6.37
CA PHE A 3 22.18 -9.48 5.46
C PHE A 3 21.05 -10.49 5.64
N HIS A 4 19.87 -10.02 6.03
CA HIS A 4 18.69 -10.87 5.91
C HIS A 4 18.41 -11.05 4.42
N VAL A 5 18.06 -12.27 4.01
CA VAL A 5 17.76 -12.59 2.59
C VAL A 5 16.76 -11.58 2.00
N ARG A 6 15.82 -11.11 2.81
CA ARG A 6 14.81 -10.10 2.47
C ARG A 6 15.40 -8.75 2.03
N ASP A 7 16.43 -8.26 2.72
CA ASP A 7 17.08 -6.98 2.38
C ASP A 7 17.92 -7.13 1.10
N THR A 8 18.46 -8.33 0.89
CA THR A 8 19.28 -8.66 -0.28
C THR A 8 18.42 -8.67 -1.55
N SER A 9 17.20 -9.20 -1.48
CA SER A 9 16.24 -9.18 -2.60
C SER A 9 15.88 -7.75 -3.01
N VAL A 10 15.60 -6.86 -2.06
CA VAL A 10 15.29 -5.45 -2.36
C VAL A 10 16.49 -4.77 -3.04
N LEU A 11 17.70 -4.95 -2.49
CA LEU A 11 18.91 -4.38 -3.08
C LEU A 11 19.21 -4.92 -4.48
N ALA A 12 18.97 -6.21 -4.71
CA ALA A 12 19.13 -6.83 -6.03
C ALA A 12 18.13 -6.26 -7.03
N LEU A 13 16.85 -6.13 -6.64
CA LEU A 13 15.81 -5.51 -7.45
C LEU A 13 16.16 -4.05 -7.77
N CYS A 14 16.54 -3.24 -6.78
CA CYS A 14 16.96 -1.85 -7.03
C CYS A 14 18.09 -1.79 -8.07
N LYS A 15 19.11 -2.66 -7.96
CA LYS A 15 20.22 -2.72 -8.92
C LYS A 15 19.77 -3.16 -10.32
N LEU A 16 18.87 -4.14 -10.41
CA LEU A 16 18.31 -4.60 -11.69
C LEU A 16 17.51 -3.49 -12.35
N PHE A 17 16.59 -2.87 -11.63
CA PHE A 17 15.71 -1.83 -12.17
C PHE A 17 16.43 -0.54 -12.51
N SER A 18 17.48 -0.16 -11.76
CA SER A 18 18.35 0.95 -12.15
C SER A 18 19.17 0.68 -13.41
N ARG A 19 19.27 -0.58 -13.87
CA ARG A 19 20.10 -0.97 -15.02
C ARG A 19 19.30 -1.31 -16.28
N TYR A 20 18.12 -1.91 -16.13
CA TYR A 20 17.32 -2.44 -17.25
C TYR A 20 16.03 -1.64 -17.53
N GLU A 21 15.81 -0.53 -16.81
CA GLU A 21 14.70 0.41 -17.02
C GLU A 21 13.29 -0.24 -17.09
N THR A 22 12.33 0.50 -17.67
CA THR A 22 10.87 0.30 -17.64
C THR A 22 10.39 -1.08 -18.10
N GLU A 23 11.11 -1.74 -18.99
CA GLU A 23 10.73 -3.05 -19.56
C GLU A 23 10.68 -4.16 -18.51
N LEU A 24 11.58 -4.12 -17.52
CA LEU A 24 11.62 -5.15 -16.49
C LEU A 24 10.43 -5.04 -15.55
N TRP A 25 9.90 -3.83 -15.35
CA TRP A 25 8.70 -3.60 -14.55
C TRP A 25 7.44 -4.15 -15.21
N GLN A 26 7.37 -4.13 -16.55
CA GLN A 26 6.22 -4.63 -17.31
C GLN A 26 6.01 -6.13 -17.18
N VAL A 27 7.08 -6.90 -16.91
CA VAL A 27 7.00 -8.36 -16.68
C VAL A 27 7.10 -8.73 -15.20
N SER A 28 7.31 -7.77 -14.31
CA SER A 28 7.58 -8.01 -12.89
C SER A 28 6.40 -8.60 -12.13
N ASP A 29 5.17 -8.33 -12.58
CA ASP A 29 3.96 -8.89 -11.98
C ASP A 29 3.93 -10.43 -12.05
N THR A 30 4.52 -11.02 -13.11
CA THR A 30 4.65 -12.48 -13.28
C THR A 30 5.57 -13.14 -12.24
N PHE A 31 6.45 -12.36 -11.60
CA PHE A 31 7.35 -12.82 -10.54
C PHE A 31 6.80 -12.58 -9.13
N ILE A 32 5.64 -11.94 -9.01
CA ILE A 32 4.97 -11.71 -7.73
C ILE A 32 4.18 -12.98 -7.36
N ASP A 33 4.88 -13.89 -6.70
CA ASP A 33 4.31 -15.09 -6.09
C ASP A 33 4.24 -14.92 -4.56
N GLY A 34 3.09 -14.41 -4.09
CA GLY A 34 2.80 -14.22 -2.66
C GLY A 34 3.35 -12.95 -2.01
N TYR A 35 3.15 -12.84 -0.69
CA TYR A 35 3.34 -11.57 0.02
C TYR A 35 4.79 -11.09 0.12
N PHE A 36 5.76 -12.00 0.26
CA PHE A 36 7.16 -11.61 0.43
C PHE A 36 7.76 -11.05 -0.85
N SER A 37 7.54 -11.73 -1.99
CA SER A 37 7.97 -11.25 -3.29
C SER A 37 7.34 -9.88 -3.59
N ALA A 38 6.02 -9.75 -3.45
CA ALA A 38 5.30 -8.48 -3.55
C ALA A 38 5.94 -7.39 -2.67
N SER A 39 6.19 -7.70 -1.38
CA SER A 39 6.79 -6.73 -0.46
C SER A 39 8.17 -6.26 -0.90
N SER A 40 8.97 -7.13 -1.52
CA SER A 40 10.28 -6.77 -2.04
C SER A 40 10.18 -5.83 -3.24
N PHE A 41 9.26 -6.09 -4.19
CA PHE A 41 9.02 -5.17 -5.32
C PHE A 41 8.50 -3.82 -4.85
N ILE A 42 7.53 -3.79 -3.92
CA ILE A 42 7.02 -2.54 -3.34
C ILE A 42 8.13 -1.77 -2.64
N ARG A 43 8.97 -2.44 -1.86
CA ARG A 43 10.10 -1.77 -1.18
C ARG A 43 11.15 -1.25 -2.16
N ALA A 44 11.40 -1.95 -3.26
CA ALA A 44 12.28 -1.45 -4.31
C ALA A 44 11.73 -0.17 -4.96
N LEU A 45 10.41 -0.08 -5.17
CA LEU A 45 9.73 1.14 -5.59
C LEU A 45 9.71 2.24 -4.52
N GLY A 46 10.10 1.95 -3.28
CA GLY A 46 10.32 2.94 -2.23
C GLY A 46 11.68 3.64 -2.32
N ASP A 47 12.60 3.16 -3.17
CA ASP A 47 13.89 3.79 -3.40
C ASP A 47 13.76 4.94 -4.41
N ARG A 48 14.17 6.14 -4.01
CA ARG A 48 14.09 7.33 -4.87
C ARG A 48 14.87 7.18 -6.17
N LYS A 49 16.04 6.53 -6.18
CA LYS A 49 16.83 6.35 -7.40
C LYS A 49 16.10 5.49 -8.41
N VAL A 50 15.37 4.49 -7.92
CA VAL A 50 14.51 3.64 -8.76
C VAL A 50 13.36 4.48 -9.31
N VAL A 51 12.63 5.20 -8.46
CA VAL A 51 11.48 6.03 -8.86
C VAL A 51 11.86 7.15 -9.82
N ASP A 52 13.00 7.81 -9.61
CA ASP A 52 13.48 8.88 -10.47
C ASP A 52 13.88 8.37 -11.86
N GLY A 53 14.30 7.10 -11.96
CA GLY A 53 14.62 6.43 -13.22
C GLY A 53 13.41 5.90 -13.99
N LEU A 54 12.21 5.89 -13.38
CA LEU A 54 10.99 5.45 -14.04
C LEU A 54 10.51 6.49 -15.06
N GLN A 55 10.28 6.04 -16.29
CA GLN A 55 9.80 6.89 -17.38
C GLN A 55 8.29 7.17 -17.30
N SER A 56 7.51 6.21 -16.78
CA SER A 56 6.05 6.32 -16.71
C SER A 56 5.46 5.54 -15.55
N TRP A 57 4.25 5.97 -15.17
CA TRP A 57 3.40 5.30 -14.20
C TRP A 57 2.98 3.90 -14.66
N GLU A 58 2.62 3.77 -15.94
CA GLU A 58 2.10 2.52 -16.51
C GLU A 58 3.10 1.36 -16.39
N GLY A 59 4.40 1.64 -16.40
CA GLY A 59 5.43 0.61 -16.23
C GLY A 59 5.34 -0.12 -14.89
N VAL A 60 4.92 0.55 -13.82
CA VAL A 60 4.90 -0.02 -12.45
C VAL A 60 3.50 -0.29 -11.91
N LYS A 61 2.47 0.18 -12.61
CA LYS A 61 1.07 0.06 -12.21
C LYS A 61 0.66 -1.40 -11.97
N ALA A 62 1.00 -2.31 -12.88
CA ALA A 62 0.66 -3.73 -12.77
C ALA A 62 1.22 -4.38 -11.49
N VAL A 63 2.46 -4.03 -11.10
CA VAL A 63 3.09 -4.52 -9.86
C VAL A 63 2.32 -4.03 -8.62
N LEU A 64 1.90 -2.77 -8.63
CA LEU A 64 1.18 -2.13 -7.54
C LEU A 64 -0.24 -2.69 -7.40
N GLU A 65 -0.95 -2.83 -8.52
CA GLU A 65 -2.28 -3.44 -8.57
C GLU A 65 -2.22 -4.91 -8.13
N ARG A 66 -1.25 -5.68 -8.62
CA ARG A 66 -1.07 -7.08 -8.23
C ARG A 66 -0.77 -7.22 -6.73
N SER A 67 0.11 -6.36 -6.20
CA SER A 67 0.44 -6.34 -4.78
C SER A 67 -0.75 -5.96 -3.91
N LEU A 68 -1.56 -5.00 -4.36
CA LEU A 68 -2.78 -4.61 -3.66
C LEU A 68 -3.84 -5.72 -3.74
N GLN A 69 -3.98 -6.38 -4.89
CA GLN A 69 -4.91 -7.48 -5.07
C GLN A 69 -4.59 -8.64 -4.10
N LEU A 70 -3.31 -8.99 -3.92
CA LEU A 70 -2.89 -9.97 -2.91
C LEU A 70 -3.38 -9.61 -1.50
N LEU A 71 -3.32 -8.32 -1.14
CA LEU A 71 -3.82 -7.86 0.14
C LEU A 71 -5.35 -7.90 0.23
N LEU A 72 -6.06 -7.57 -0.86
CA LEU A 72 -7.52 -7.58 -0.92
C LEU A 72 -8.10 -9.01 -0.87
N ASP A 73 -7.43 -9.96 -1.49
CA ASP A 73 -7.82 -11.37 -1.53
C ASP A 73 -7.38 -12.15 -0.28
N ALA A 74 -6.63 -11.50 0.62
CA ALA A 74 -6.10 -12.12 1.81
C ALA A 74 -7.23 -12.66 2.71
N SER A 75 -7.09 -13.92 3.13
CA SER A 75 -7.95 -14.49 4.15
C SER A 75 -7.58 -13.95 5.53
N ARG A 76 -8.47 -14.08 6.52
CA ARG A 76 -8.15 -13.73 7.91
C ARG A 76 -6.94 -14.49 8.47
N SER A 77 -6.62 -15.65 7.92
CA SER A 77 -5.46 -16.43 8.37
C SER A 77 -4.14 -15.81 7.91
N ASP A 78 -4.15 -15.14 6.76
CA ASP A 78 -2.98 -14.48 6.17
C ASP A 78 -2.52 -13.28 6.98
N GLU A 79 -3.41 -12.61 7.71
CA GLU A 79 -3.07 -11.50 8.61
C GLU A 79 -2.01 -11.85 9.66
N ARG A 80 -1.88 -13.14 9.99
CA ARG A 80 -0.88 -13.66 10.93
C ARG A 80 0.47 -13.90 10.26
N TYR A 81 0.48 -14.06 8.94
CA TYR A 81 1.68 -14.37 8.18
C TYR A 81 2.62 -13.16 8.14
N PRO A 82 3.93 -13.33 8.41
CA PRO A 82 4.86 -12.21 8.41
C PRO A 82 4.93 -11.50 7.06
N GLY A 83 4.83 -12.23 5.94
CA GLY A 83 4.88 -11.63 4.60
C GLY A 83 3.73 -10.65 4.35
N TYR A 84 2.51 -10.98 4.79
CA TYR A 84 1.35 -10.09 4.67
C TYR A 84 1.62 -8.76 5.39
N LYS A 85 2.15 -8.83 6.63
CA LYS A 85 2.48 -7.65 7.43
C LYS A 85 3.57 -6.81 6.78
N GLU A 86 4.60 -7.45 6.20
CA GLU A 86 5.67 -6.75 5.50
C GLU A 86 5.18 -6.03 4.24
N LEU A 87 4.28 -6.65 3.47
CA LEU A 87 3.66 -6.04 2.31
C LEU A 87 2.78 -4.86 2.72
N LEU A 88 1.87 -5.08 3.68
CA LEU A 88 0.98 -4.03 4.20
C LEU A 88 1.77 -2.83 4.73
N ALA A 89 2.87 -3.06 5.44
CA ALA A 89 3.72 -2.00 5.99
C ALA A 89 4.46 -1.21 4.90
N ALA A 90 4.76 -1.81 3.75
CA ALA A 90 5.47 -1.17 2.65
C ALA A 90 4.58 -0.24 1.81
N VAL A 91 3.26 -0.45 1.81
CA VAL A 91 2.30 0.31 1.01
C VAL A 91 2.38 1.83 1.27
N PRO A 92 2.28 2.34 2.52
CA PRO A 92 2.08 3.77 2.71
C PRO A 92 3.25 4.64 2.26
N GLY A 93 4.49 4.21 2.53
CA GLY A 93 5.68 4.96 2.14
C GLY A 93 5.87 4.97 0.63
N THR A 94 5.71 3.81 -0.01
CA THR A 94 5.93 3.63 -1.45
C THR A 94 4.88 4.36 -2.28
N TRP A 95 3.59 4.19 -1.97
CA TRP A 95 2.53 4.86 -2.71
C TRP A 95 2.58 6.37 -2.55
N ALA A 96 2.93 6.89 -1.38
CA ALA A 96 3.09 8.33 -1.20
C ALA A 96 4.23 8.88 -2.09
N LEU A 97 5.37 8.20 -2.14
CA LEU A 97 6.48 8.58 -3.01
C LEU A 97 6.06 8.58 -4.48
N LEU A 98 5.43 7.50 -4.95
CA LEU A 98 4.96 7.38 -6.33
C LEU A 98 3.88 8.42 -6.66
N ALA A 99 2.94 8.69 -5.77
CA ALA A 99 1.93 9.72 -5.95
C ALA A 99 2.56 11.10 -6.12
N THR A 100 3.58 11.44 -5.32
CA THR A 100 4.28 12.72 -5.48
C THR A 100 4.99 12.86 -6.83
N ARG A 101 5.38 11.74 -7.47
CA ARG A 101 6.07 11.72 -8.76
C ARG A 101 5.11 11.67 -9.95
N PHE A 102 4.09 10.83 -9.89
CA PHE A 102 3.24 10.46 -11.02
C PHE A 102 1.81 11.00 -10.96
N GLY A 103 1.39 11.55 -9.82
CA GLY A 103 0.12 12.26 -9.72
C GLY A 103 -0.97 11.54 -8.94
N ALA A 104 -2.18 12.07 -9.09
CA ALA A 104 -3.37 11.63 -8.35
C ALA A 104 -3.80 10.20 -8.67
N ASP A 105 -3.55 9.72 -9.90
CA ASP A 105 -3.95 8.37 -10.34
C ASP A 105 -3.37 7.27 -9.45
N VAL A 106 -2.15 7.50 -8.93
CA VAL A 106 -1.51 6.58 -7.97
C VAL A 106 -2.33 6.49 -6.68
N VAL A 107 -2.85 7.62 -6.19
CA VAL A 107 -3.70 7.65 -4.98
C VAL A 107 -5.01 6.94 -5.26
N ASP A 108 -5.61 7.13 -6.43
CA ASP A 108 -6.88 6.50 -6.80
C ASP A 108 -6.77 4.97 -6.92
N THR A 109 -5.58 4.41 -7.19
CA THR A 109 -5.38 2.94 -7.13
C THR A 109 -5.64 2.34 -5.74
N LEU A 110 -5.62 3.17 -4.68
CA LEU A 110 -5.90 2.72 -3.31
C LEU A 110 -7.40 2.75 -2.96
N LEU A 111 -8.27 3.23 -3.85
CA LEU A 111 -9.71 3.27 -3.61
C LEU A 111 -10.30 1.90 -3.25
N PRO A 112 -9.93 0.77 -3.91
CA PRO A 112 -10.37 -0.56 -3.50
C PRO A 112 -9.96 -0.90 -2.07
N ALA A 113 -8.73 -0.56 -1.66
CA ALA A 113 -8.22 -0.75 -0.31
C ALA A 113 -9.03 0.07 0.71
N ALA A 114 -9.36 1.32 0.37
CA ALA A 114 -10.16 2.20 1.21
C ALA A 114 -11.61 1.72 1.36
N ARG A 115 -12.16 1.07 0.33
CA ARG A 115 -13.51 0.45 0.34
C ARG A 115 -13.54 -0.90 1.05
N SER A 116 -12.37 -1.51 1.30
CA SER A 116 -12.28 -2.81 1.94
C SER A 116 -12.89 -2.79 3.35
N LYS A 117 -13.52 -3.90 3.73
CA LYS A 117 -14.01 -4.13 5.10
C LYS A 117 -12.87 -4.35 6.08
N GLU A 118 -11.66 -4.62 5.58
CA GLU A 118 -10.49 -4.88 6.41
C GLU A 118 -9.88 -3.57 6.95
N PRO A 119 -9.91 -3.34 8.29
CA PRO A 119 -9.46 -2.08 8.87
C PRO A 119 -8.02 -1.73 8.54
N ASN A 120 -7.15 -2.75 8.50
CA ASN A 120 -5.73 -2.59 8.24
C ASN A 120 -5.44 -2.04 6.83
N LEU A 121 -6.21 -2.46 5.82
CA LEU A 121 -6.06 -1.98 4.44
C LEU A 121 -6.58 -0.56 4.29
N TYR A 122 -7.72 -0.25 4.90
CA TYR A 122 -8.19 1.12 4.94
C TYR A 122 -7.16 2.03 5.63
N GLU A 123 -6.60 1.61 6.76
CA GLU A 123 -5.61 2.42 7.48
C GLU A 123 -4.34 2.64 6.65
N ALA A 124 -3.89 1.64 5.88
CA ALA A 124 -2.79 1.79 4.96
C ALA A 124 -3.10 2.83 3.85
N ALA A 125 -4.28 2.75 3.23
CA ALA A 125 -4.73 3.72 2.23
C ALA A 125 -4.88 5.14 2.81
N LEU A 126 -5.46 5.25 4.01
CA LEU A 126 -5.64 6.51 4.71
C LEU A 126 -4.29 7.16 5.04
N ARG A 127 -3.28 6.38 5.44
CA ARG A 127 -1.92 6.91 5.70
C ARG A 127 -1.29 7.54 4.46
N VAL A 128 -1.57 7.01 3.26
CA VAL A 128 -1.13 7.62 2.00
C VAL A 128 -1.86 8.94 1.77
N ALA A 129 -3.19 8.94 1.88
CA ALA A 129 -4.01 10.14 1.68
C ALA A 129 -3.68 11.27 2.68
N LEU A 130 -3.36 10.91 3.93
CA LEU A 130 -2.98 11.87 4.97
C LEU A 130 -1.50 12.27 4.93
N ASN A 131 -0.69 11.69 4.03
CA ASN A 131 0.68 12.13 3.85
C ASN A 131 0.69 13.61 3.47
N THR A 132 1.48 14.44 4.18
CA THR A 132 1.47 15.89 4.03
C THR A 132 1.73 16.34 2.59
N GLN A 133 2.64 15.68 1.87
CA GLN A 133 2.97 16.05 0.48
C GLN A 133 1.87 15.63 -0.49
N VAL A 134 1.33 14.41 -0.31
CA VAL A 134 0.23 13.90 -1.13
C VAL A 134 -1.01 14.76 -0.96
N ARG A 135 -1.40 15.04 0.30
CA ARG A 135 -2.57 15.85 0.62
C ARG A 135 -2.48 17.27 0.10
N ALA A 136 -1.29 17.88 0.19
CA ALA A 136 -1.08 19.24 -0.32
C ALA A 136 -1.16 19.30 -1.85
N ARG A 137 -0.65 18.29 -2.56
CA ARG A 137 -0.63 18.25 -4.03
C ARG A 137 -1.94 17.74 -4.64
N PHE A 138 -2.59 16.78 -3.98
CA PHE A 138 -3.76 16.06 -4.47
C PHE A 138 -4.87 16.02 -3.41
N PRO A 139 -5.43 17.19 -3.01
CA PRO A 139 -6.42 17.27 -1.95
C PRO A 139 -7.70 16.51 -2.29
N GLU A 140 -8.17 16.56 -3.54
CA GLU A 140 -9.40 15.88 -3.96
C GLU A 140 -9.25 14.34 -3.95
N ALA A 141 -8.12 13.81 -4.41
CA ALA A 141 -7.84 12.37 -4.36
C ALA A 141 -7.74 11.88 -2.91
N SER A 142 -7.07 12.65 -2.06
CA SER A 142 -6.96 12.34 -0.63
C SER A 142 -8.33 12.35 0.05
N LYS A 143 -9.17 13.34 -0.26
CA LYS A 143 -10.54 13.47 0.25
C LYS A 143 -11.40 12.27 -0.16
N ARG A 144 -11.28 11.77 -1.39
CA ARG A 144 -12.00 10.54 -1.83
C ARG A 144 -11.68 9.35 -0.94
N ILE A 145 -10.40 9.12 -0.61
CA ILE A 145 -9.99 8.03 0.29
C ILE A 145 -10.55 8.23 1.70
N GLU A 146 -10.51 9.46 2.22
CA GLU A 146 -11.06 9.80 3.54
C GLU A 146 -12.57 9.53 3.62
N THR A 147 -13.34 9.95 2.61
CA THR A 147 -14.80 9.88 2.64
C THR A 147 -15.35 8.48 2.46
N VAL A 148 -14.64 7.61 1.73
CA VAL A 148 -15.10 6.25 1.39
C VAL A 148 -15.47 5.38 2.62
N ARG A 149 -14.70 5.45 3.73
CA ARG A 149 -15.04 4.64 4.92
C ARG A 149 -16.23 5.18 5.71
N SER A 150 -16.56 6.46 5.56
CA SER A 150 -17.77 7.04 6.15
C SER A 150 -19.03 6.31 5.68
N GLU A 151 -18.98 5.70 4.49
CA GLU A 151 -20.08 4.95 3.88
C GLU A 151 -20.07 3.46 4.24
N ALA A 152 -18.97 2.93 4.78
CA ALA A 152 -18.88 1.53 5.23
C ALA A 152 -19.36 1.39 6.69
N PRO A 153 -20.18 0.37 7.02
CA PRO A 153 -20.68 0.21 8.38
C PRO A 153 -19.51 -0.01 9.34
N ARG A 154 -19.36 0.92 10.29
CA ARG A 154 -18.38 0.81 11.39
C ARG A 154 -18.59 -0.54 12.07
N ARG A 155 -17.55 -1.39 12.14
CA ARG A 155 -17.53 -2.47 13.13
C ARG A 155 -17.64 -1.81 14.51
N ILE A 156 -18.82 -1.86 15.10
CA ILE A 156 -19.02 -1.48 16.49
C ILE A 156 -18.31 -2.57 17.29
N ASP A 157 -17.21 -2.23 17.93
CA ASP A 157 -16.61 -3.08 18.94
C ASP A 157 -17.66 -3.28 20.07
N PRO A 158 -18.12 -4.50 20.36
CA PRO A 158 -19.13 -4.75 21.39
C PRO A 158 -18.68 -4.30 22.79
N ARG A 159 -17.37 -4.04 22.99
CA ARG A 159 -16.84 -3.44 24.21
C ARG A 159 -17.24 -1.96 24.38
N ASN A 160 -17.42 -1.22 23.28
CA ASN A 160 -17.81 0.20 23.30
C ASN A 160 -19.32 0.40 23.54
N GLU A 161 -20.17 -0.57 23.17
CA GLU A 161 -21.59 -0.57 23.52
C GLU A 161 -21.82 -0.76 25.03
N ARG A 162 -21.00 -1.59 25.67
CA ARG A 162 -21.06 -1.80 27.13
C ARG A 162 -20.73 -0.55 27.93
N LEU A 163 -19.89 0.34 27.39
CA LEU A 163 -19.53 1.61 28.02
C LEU A 163 -20.64 2.67 27.86
N LYS A 164 -21.38 2.66 26.74
CA LYS A 164 -22.53 3.56 26.54
C LYS A 164 -23.74 3.17 27.41
N LYS A 165 -23.95 1.88 27.68
CA LYS A 165 -25.02 1.41 28.57
C LYS A 165 -24.75 1.65 30.07
N LYS A 166 -23.54 2.08 30.44
CA LYS A 166 -23.12 2.27 31.85
C LYS A 166 -23.23 3.70 32.39
N LYS A 167 -23.80 4.65 31.64
CA LYS A 167 -24.20 5.95 32.19
C LYS A 167 -25.72 6.02 32.42
N PRO A 168 -26.24 5.58 33.57
CA PRO A 168 -27.46 6.13 34.11
C PRO A 168 -27.14 7.38 34.94
N GLY A 169 -27.87 8.45 34.67
CA GLY A 169 -28.28 9.50 35.61
C GLY A 169 -27.23 10.13 36.53
N ARG A 170 -26.90 11.39 36.24
CA ARG A 170 -26.96 12.44 37.26
C ARG A 170 -27.83 13.56 36.73
#